data_AF-A0A7J4DDC1-F1
#
_entry.id   AF-A0A7J4DDC1-F1
#
_cell.length_a   1.000
_cell.length_b   1.000
_cell.length_c   1.000
_cell.angle_alpha   90.00
_cell.angle_beta   90.00
_cell.angle_gamma   90.00
#
_symmetry.space_group_name_H-M   'P 1'
#
loop_
_entity.id
_entity.type
_entity.pdbx_description
1 polymer ?
#
loop_
_entity_poly.entity_id
_entity_poly.type
_entity_poly.pdbx_seq_one_letter_code
_entity_poly.pdbx_strand_id
1 'polypeptide(L)' 'MSELWVERHRPRTVGDIKGQRAVVDRLKAYAEMRTFPHLLFAG' A
#
# COMPACT_ATOMS: atom_id res chain seq x y z
N MET A 1 -4.25 -10.91 24.70
CA MET A 1 -3.92 -9.48 24.62
C MET A 1 -4.86 -8.85 23.61
N SER A 2 -5.57 -7.77 23.94
CA SER A 2 -6.45 -7.10 22.97
C SER A 2 -5.60 -6.42 21.90
N GLU A 3 -5.81 -6.77 20.63
CA GLU A 3 -5.15 -6.11 19.51
C GLU A 3 -5.62 -4.65 19.41
N LEU A 4 -4.69 -3.73 19.15
CA LEU A 4 -5.02 -2.33 18.91
C LEU A 4 -5.90 -2.24 17.66
N TRP A 5 -6.96 -1.41 17.71
CA TRP A 5 -7.89 -1.26 16.58
C TRP A 5 -7.19 -0.85 15.28
N VAL A 6 -6.13 -0.04 15.38
CA VAL A 6 -5.30 0.38 14.24
C VAL A 6 -4.61 -0.82 13.60
N GLU A 7 -4.03 -1.70 14.40
CA GLU A 7 -3.35 -2.91 13.91
C GLU A 7 -4.34 -3.91 13.31
N ARG A 8 -5.50 -4.06 13.97
CA ARG A 8 -6.59 -4.92 13.50
C ARG A 8 -7.08 -4.53 12.09
N HIS A 9 -7.06 -3.23 11.77
CA HIS A 9 -7.54 -2.70 10.48
C HIS A 9 -6.43 -2.23 9.55
N ARG A 10 -5.16 -2.57 9.84
CA ARG A 10 -4.04 -2.24 8.95
C ARG A 10 -4.28 -2.89 7.57
N PRO A 11 -4.19 -2.13 6.46
CA PRO A 11 -4.27 -2.67 5.11
C PRO A 11 -3.31 -3.86 4.93
N ARG A 12 -3.82 -5.00 4.46
CA ARG A 12 -3.01 -6.21 4.26
C ARG A 12 -2.36 -6.24 2.89
N THR A 13 -2.95 -5.53 1.93
CA THR A 13 -2.42 -5.38 0.58
C THR A 13 -2.39 -3.91 0.18
N VAL A 14 -1.57 -3.59 -0.82
CA VAL A 14 -1.53 -2.25 -1.43
C VAL A 14 -2.91 -1.83 -1.95
N GLY A 15 -3.73 -2.79 -2.40
CA GLY A 15 -5.09 -2.52 -2.87
C GLY A 15 -6.09 -2.15 -1.77
N ASP A 16 -5.81 -2.48 -0.52
CA ASP A 16 -6.67 -2.17 0.63
C ASP A 16 -6.44 -0.74 1.14
N ILE A 17 -5.31 -0.11 0.77
CA ILE A 17 -4.99 1.27 1.15
C ILE A 17 -6.05 2.22 0.60
N LYS A 18 -6.64 3.01 1.49
CA LYS A 18 -7.62 4.06 1.14
C LYS A 18 -6.90 5.40 1.00
N GLY A 19 -7.29 6.17 0.00
CA GLY A 19 -6.60 7.40 -0.38
C GLY A 19 -5.45 7.15 -1.35
N GLN A 20 -4.79 8.22 -1.81
CA GLN A 20 -3.62 8.14 -2.70
C GLN A 20 -3.83 7.26 -3.95
N ARG A 21 -5.01 7.36 -4.58
CA ARG A 21 -5.43 6.46 -5.69
C ARG A 21 -4.37 6.30 -6.78
N ALA A 22 -3.79 7.41 -7.24
CA ALA A 22 -2.75 7.39 -8.28
C ALA A 22 -1.48 6.63 -7.84
N VAL A 23 -1.11 6.69 -6.56
CA VAL A 23 0.05 5.97 -6.02
C VAL A 23 -0.27 4.47 -5.92
N VAL A 24 -1.43 4.14 -5.37
CA VAL A 24 -1.90 2.74 -5.24
C VAL A 24 -1.96 2.06 -6.61
N ASP A 25 -2.51 2.75 -7.63
CA ASP A 25 -2.63 2.19 -8.98
C ASP A 25 -1.26 1.95 -9.64
N ARG A 26 -0.28 2.86 -9.44
CA ARG A 26 1.10 2.66 -9.92
C ARG A 26 1.79 1.48 -9.23
N LEU A 27 1.67 1.38 -7.91
CA LEU A 27 2.27 0.29 -7.15
C LEU A 27 1.70 -1.07 -7.55
N LYS A 28 0.40 -1.14 -7.86
CA LYS A 28 -0.22 -2.34 -8.43
C LYS A 28 0.38 -2.70 -9.79
N ALA A 29 0.51 -1.74 -10.70
CA ALA A 29 1.12 -1.98 -12.01
C ALA A 29 2.58 -2.46 -11.90
N TYR A 30 3.38 -1.88 -10.99
CA TYR A 30 4.74 -2.33 -10.73
C TYR A 30 4.81 -3.75 -10.17
N ALA A 31 3.87 -4.11 -9.28
CA ALA A 31 3.76 -5.46 -8.76
C ALA A 31 3.40 -6.48 -9.85
N GLU A 32 2.44 -6.16 -10.72
CA GLU A 32 2.05 -7.00 -11.86
C GLU A 32 3.21 -7.21 -12.84
N MET A 33 3.94 -6.14 -13.15
CA MET A 33 5.10 -6.17 -14.05
C MET A 33 6.36 -6.73 -13.40
N ARG A 34 6.36 -6.96 -12.08
CA ARG A 34 7.52 -7.37 -11.27
C ARG A 34 8.75 -6.48 -11.49
N THR A 35 8.51 -5.18 -11.71
CA THR A 35 9.56 -4.20 -11.92
C THR A 35 9.29 -2.97 -11.05
N PHE A 36 10.22 -2.68 -10.16
CA PHE A 36 10.12 -1.55 -9.25
C PHE A 36 11.30 -0.60 -9.50
N PRO A 37 11.04 0.67 -9.85
CA PRO A 37 12.09 1.68 -9.81
C PRO A 37 12.48 1.96 -8.35
N HIS A 38 13.54 2.74 -8.14
CA HIS A 38 13.79 3.33 -6.82
C HIS A 38 12.66 4.30 -6.47
N LEU A 39 12.05 4.10 -5.30
CA LEU A 39 10.91 4.88 -4.83
C LEU A 39 11.31 5.68 -3.59
N LEU A 40 10.89 6.93 -3.55
CA LEU A 40 10.89 7.75 -2.35
C LEU A 40 9.45 8.05 -1.99
N PHE A 41 9.00 7.61 -0.82
CA PHE A 41 7.70 7.99 -0.27
C PHE A 41 7.91 9.17 0.67
N ALA A 42 7.16 10.25 0.45
CA ALA A 42 7.16 11.43 1.30
C ALA A 42 5.72 11.90 1.51
N GLY A 43 5.40 12.26 2.75
CA GLY A 43 4.06 12.64 3.20
C GLY A 43 3.93 12.52 4.71
#